data_AF-I1PE05-F1
#
_entry.id   AF-I1PE05-F1
#
_cell.length_a   1.000
_cell.length_b   1.000
_cell.length_c   1.000
_cell.angle_alpha   90.00
_cell.angle_beta   90.00
_cell.angle_gamma   90.00
#
_symmetry.space_group_name_H-M   'P 1'
#
loop_
_entity.id
_entity.type
_entity.pdbx_description
1 polymer ?
#
loop_
_entity_poly.entity_id
_entity_poly.type
_entity_poly.pdbx_seq_one_letter_code
_entity_poly.pdbx_strand_id
1 'polypeptide(L)'
;YVAVGNEPFLSSLNGTFLNVTFPALQNIQRALYDAGHGDTIKATVPLNADVYNSPENMQVPSAGRFRPDIAGLMTEIVQFLNQSGAPFTVNIYPFLSLYGNDNFPLDYAFFDGTTSPVVDTNGIQYTNVFDANFDTLVSALVAAGVGGLPVVVGEVGWPTDGDKHARADLAQRFYAGLLRKLASNAGTPLRPNQYVEVYLFSLVDEDAKSVAPGNFERHWGILRYDGQPKYAMDLAGQGRDTALVAARGVAYLPRAWCVLNPSATPDAMSRVGDNVNYACTYADCTSLGYGSTCNGMDAAGNASYAFNAYFQVQNQVEESCGFQGLAVQTQQDPSTNACNFTIQIEPSAAAGRRPAAVAVTVATAMLISVLAAMVTTP
;
A
#
# COMPACT_ATOMS: atom_id res chain seq x y z
N TYR A 1 -5.62 14.38 -13.45
CA TYR A 1 -4.87 15.18 -12.46
C TYR A 1 -3.38 14.97 -12.65
N VAL A 2 -2.54 15.89 -12.15
CA VAL A 2 -1.08 15.69 -12.01
C VAL A 2 -0.76 15.60 -10.52
N ALA A 3 -0.30 14.45 -10.06
CA ALA A 3 0.13 14.26 -8.68
C ALA A 3 1.55 14.81 -8.48
N VAL A 4 1.69 15.81 -7.61
CA VAL A 4 2.97 16.45 -7.27
C VAL A 4 3.47 15.86 -5.95
N GLY A 5 4.18 14.74 -6.07
CA GLY A 5 4.58 13.91 -4.93
C GLY A 5 3.54 12.84 -4.59
N ASN A 6 3.85 12.01 -3.59
CA ASN A 6 2.91 11.08 -2.96
C ASN A 6 3.25 11.00 -1.47
N GLU A 7 2.30 11.37 -0.63
CA GLU A 7 2.42 11.39 0.83
C GLU A 7 3.66 12.14 1.39
N PRO A 8 4.00 13.35 0.88
CA PRO A 8 5.27 14.01 1.19
C PRO A 8 5.43 14.46 2.66
N PHE A 9 4.35 14.45 3.43
CA PHE A 9 4.29 14.95 4.81
C PHE A 9 4.03 13.86 5.85
N LEU A 10 4.20 12.59 5.48
CA LEU A 10 4.26 11.50 6.44
C LEU A 10 5.27 11.82 7.54
N SER A 11 4.87 11.60 8.78
CA SER A 11 5.73 11.81 9.95
C SER A 11 7.05 11.01 9.85
N SER A 12 7.02 9.83 9.21
CA SER A 12 8.21 8.98 8.98
C SER A 12 9.24 9.58 8.03
N LEU A 13 8.88 10.57 7.21
CA LEU A 13 9.79 11.28 6.30
C LEU A 13 10.52 12.43 7.00
N ASN A 14 10.26 12.67 8.29
CA ASN A 14 10.95 13.64 9.13
C ASN A 14 11.15 15.02 8.47
N GLY A 15 10.09 15.52 7.82
CA GLY A 15 10.07 16.84 7.20
C GLY A 15 10.87 16.99 5.91
N THR A 16 11.36 15.90 5.30
CA THR A 16 12.22 15.91 4.09
C THR A 16 11.67 16.79 2.95
N PHE A 17 10.34 16.84 2.78
CA PHE A 17 9.70 17.52 1.65
C PHE A 17 8.95 18.82 2.00
N LEU A 18 9.04 19.31 3.25
CA LEU A 18 8.25 20.48 3.71
C LEU A 18 8.46 21.73 2.84
N ASN A 19 9.71 21.98 2.42
CA ASN A 19 10.07 23.22 1.72
C ASN A 19 10.00 23.12 0.18
N VAL A 20 9.69 21.94 -0.37
CA VAL A 20 9.76 21.70 -1.83
C VAL A 20 8.40 21.37 -2.45
N THR A 21 7.51 20.74 -1.70
CA THR A 21 6.22 20.28 -2.24
C THR A 21 5.34 21.44 -2.71
N PHE A 22 5.15 22.47 -1.89
CA PHE A 22 4.25 23.57 -2.25
C PHE A 22 4.77 24.41 -3.44
N PRO A 23 6.06 24.82 -3.48
CA PRO A 23 6.61 25.46 -4.67
C PRO A 23 6.50 24.60 -5.94
N ALA A 24 6.70 23.28 -5.83
CA ALA A 24 6.53 22.37 -6.97
C ALA A 24 5.08 22.33 -7.46
N LEU A 25 4.10 22.27 -6.55
CA LEU A 25 2.67 22.30 -6.86
C LEU A 25 2.31 23.58 -7.63
N GLN A 26 2.77 24.74 -7.13
CA GLN A 26 2.53 26.03 -7.78
C GLN A 26 3.15 26.10 -9.18
N ASN A 27 4.39 25.63 -9.33
CA ASN A 27 5.10 25.62 -10.61
C ASN A 27 4.42 24.75 -11.65
N ILE A 28 3.99 23.54 -11.27
CA ILE A 28 3.33 22.61 -12.17
C ILE A 28 1.97 23.15 -12.60
N GLN A 29 1.18 23.68 -11.67
CA GLN A 29 -0.12 24.26 -12.02
C GLN A 29 0.03 25.49 -12.95
N ARG A 30 1.03 26.35 -12.71
CA ARG A 30 1.34 27.46 -13.62
C ARG A 30 1.75 26.97 -15.00
N ALA A 31 2.62 25.96 -15.10
CA ALA A 31 3.01 25.40 -16.38
C ALA A 31 1.81 24.81 -17.15
N LEU A 32 0.85 24.22 -16.45
CA LEU A 32 -0.41 23.76 -17.06
C LEU A 32 -1.24 24.93 -17.62
N TYR A 33 -1.31 26.06 -16.91
CA TYR A 33 -1.97 27.27 -17.42
C TYR A 33 -1.25 27.84 -18.64
N ASP A 34 0.08 27.97 -18.59
CA ASP A 34 0.88 28.51 -19.70
C ASP A 34 0.77 27.63 -20.97
N ALA A 35 0.58 26.32 -20.80
CA ALA A 35 0.34 25.37 -21.89
C ALA A 35 -1.13 25.34 -22.38
N GLY A 36 -2.04 26.12 -21.78
CA GLY A 36 -3.46 26.15 -22.15
C GLY A 36 -4.30 24.97 -21.64
N HIS A 37 -3.79 24.21 -20.67
CA HIS A 37 -4.45 23.04 -20.10
C HIS A 37 -4.92 23.22 -18.65
N GLY A 38 -4.54 24.32 -17.99
CA GLY A 38 -4.74 24.52 -16.55
C GLY A 38 -6.20 24.58 -16.10
N ASP A 39 -7.16 24.80 -16.99
CA ASP A 39 -8.59 24.73 -16.68
C ASP A 39 -9.11 23.28 -16.59
N THR A 40 -8.50 22.36 -17.34
CA THR A 40 -8.92 20.95 -17.44
C THR A 40 -8.03 19.97 -16.68
N ILE A 41 -6.74 20.30 -16.55
CA ILE A 41 -5.76 19.47 -15.87
C ILE A 41 -5.32 20.22 -14.62
N LYS A 42 -5.62 19.64 -13.45
CA LYS A 42 -5.28 20.21 -12.15
C LYS A 42 -4.13 19.45 -11.51
N ALA A 43 -3.16 20.19 -10.97
CA ALA A 43 -2.12 19.67 -10.11
C ALA A 43 -2.69 19.50 -8.69
N THR A 44 -2.36 18.40 -8.04
CA THR A 44 -2.76 18.07 -6.66
C THR A 44 -1.57 17.45 -5.93
N VAL A 45 -1.69 17.28 -4.61
CA VAL A 45 -0.74 16.53 -3.79
C VAL A 45 -1.53 15.39 -3.14
N PRO A 46 -1.33 14.13 -3.54
CA PRO A 46 -1.83 12.98 -2.78
C PRO A 46 -1.20 12.98 -1.39
N LEU A 47 -2.06 13.00 -0.37
CA LEU A 47 -1.66 13.10 1.04
C LEU A 47 -2.17 11.88 1.80
N ASN A 48 -1.35 11.36 2.71
CA ASN A 48 -1.82 10.35 3.66
C ASN A 48 -2.77 10.98 4.69
N ALA A 49 -3.72 10.19 5.22
CA ALA A 49 -4.57 10.64 6.32
C ALA A 49 -3.80 11.07 7.60
N ASP A 50 -2.51 10.75 7.73
CA ASP A 50 -1.59 11.23 8.79
C ASP A 50 -1.48 12.77 8.87
N VAL A 51 -1.82 13.51 7.82
CA VAL A 51 -1.69 14.98 7.81
C VAL A 51 -2.78 15.72 8.60
N TYR A 52 -3.83 15.02 9.02
CA TYR A 52 -4.89 15.55 9.86
C TYR A 52 -5.28 14.56 10.95
N ASN A 53 -5.73 15.09 12.08
CA ASN A 53 -6.21 14.29 13.19
C ASN A 53 -7.21 15.07 14.04
N SER A 54 -7.98 14.35 14.83
CA SER A 54 -8.67 14.93 15.98
C SER A 54 -7.70 15.03 17.15
N PRO A 55 -7.77 16.10 17.98
CA PRO A 55 -6.90 16.24 19.15
C PRO A 55 -7.19 15.15 20.18
N GLU A 56 -6.19 14.76 20.97
CA GLU A 56 -6.27 13.63 21.91
C GLU A 56 -7.40 13.76 22.93
N ASN A 57 -7.70 14.97 23.37
CA ASN A 57 -8.77 15.25 24.32
C ASN A 57 -10.18 15.26 23.68
N MET A 58 -10.29 15.14 22.36
CA MET A 58 -11.55 15.17 21.62
C MET A 58 -11.43 14.37 20.33
N GLN A 59 -11.40 13.04 20.45
CA GLN A 59 -11.25 12.09 19.34
C GLN A 59 -12.56 11.88 18.56
N VAL A 60 -13.11 12.95 17.97
CA VAL A 60 -14.31 12.91 17.11
C VAL A 60 -14.08 13.68 15.80
N PRO A 61 -14.78 13.33 14.70
CA PRO A 61 -14.53 13.93 13.39
C PRO A 61 -14.67 15.46 13.33
N SER A 62 -15.67 16.06 13.99
CA SER A 62 -15.86 17.52 14.01
C SER A 62 -14.69 18.32 14.61
N ALA A 63 -13.84 17.66 15.39
CA ALA A 63 -12.64 18.24 15.98
C ALA A 63 -11.42 18.15 15.04
N GLY A 64 -11.55 17.57 13.85
CA GLY A 64 -10.46 17.35 12.90
C GLY A 64 -9.74 18.63 12.50
N ARG A 65 -8.41 18.63 12.59
CA ARG A 65 -7.52 19.72 12.19
C ARG A 65 -6.30 19.15 11.46
N PHE A 66 -5.62 19.97 10.66
CA PHE A 66 -4.29 19.59 10.18
C PHE A 66 -3.32 19.49 11.35
N ARG A 67 -2.38 18.55 11.24
CA ARG A 67 -1.39 18.28 12.29
C ARG A 67 -0.58 19.55 12.62
N PRO A 68 -0.33 19.88 13.90
CA PRO A 68 0.18 21.20 14.29
C PRO A 68 1.52 21.62 13.66
N ASP A 69 2.43 20.67 13.44
CA ASP A 69 3.76 20.87 12.84
C ASP A 69 3.70 21.30 11.37
N ILE A 70 2.63 20.96 10.65
CA ILE A 70 2.45 21.29 9.23
C ILE A 70 1.20 22.12 8.93
N ALA A 71 0.43 22.53 9.95
CA ALA A 71 -0.86 23.18 9.79
C ALA A 71 -0.80 24.46 8.94
N GLY A 72 0.26 25.27 9.10
CA GLY A 72 0.48 26.47 8.28
C GLY A 72 0.65 26.14 6.80
N LEU A 73 1.60 25.24 6.49
CA LEU A 73 1.88 24.79 5.12
C LEU A 73 0.65 24.13 4.48
N MET A 74 -0.04 23.27 5.23
CA MET A 74 -1.27 22.62 4.74
C MET A 74 -2.35 23.65 4.42
N THR A 75 -2.50 24.69 5.26
CA THR A 75 -3.44 25.79 5.00
C THR A 75 -3.12 26.51 3.69
N GLU A 76 -1.84 26.83 3.44
CA GLU A 76 -1.41 27.46 2.19
C GLU A 76 -1.69 26.57 0.96
N ILE A 77 -1.40 25.27 1.07
CA ILE A 77 -1.65 24.29 0.01
C ILE A 77 -3.15 24.21 -0.31
N VAL A 78 -4.02 24.04 0.69
CA VAL A 78 -5.45 23.87 0.42
C VAL A 78 -6.12 25.16 -0.06
N GLN A 79 -5.62 26.32 0.35
CA GLN A 79 -6.06 27.60 -0.22
C GLN A 79 -5.67 27.72 -1.69
N PHE A 80 -4.46 27.30 -2.06
CA PHE A 80 -4.01 27.27 -3.45
C PHE A 80 -4.81 26.28 -4.31
N LEU A 81 -5.07 25.07 -3.79
CA LEU A 81 -5.92 24.07 -4.46
C LEU A 81 -7.32 24.65 -4.71
N ASN A 82 -7.92 25.30 -3.70
CA ASN A 82 -9.22 25.95 -3.81
C ASN A 82 -9.23 27.06 -4.88
N GLN A 83 -8.20 27.92 -4.91
CA GLN A 83 -8.08 29.01 -5.89
C GLN A 83 -7.87 28.49 -7.33
N SER A 84 -7.14 27.39 -7.50
CA SER A 84 -6.89 26.78 -8.81
C SER A 84 -8.02 25.85 -9.27
N GLY A 85 -9.03 25.58 -8.43
CA GLY A 85 -10.10 24.63 -8.70
C GLY A 85 -9.62 23.17 -8.71
N ALA A 86 -8.53 22.88 -8.01
CA ALA A 86 -8.01 21.53 -7.81
C ALA A 86 -8.63 20.89 -6.55
N PRO A 87 -8.80 19.55 -6.51
CA PRO A 87 -9.27 18.87 -5.31
C PRO A 87 -8.15 18.70 -4.27
N PHE A 88 -8.55 18.42 -3.02
CA PHE A 88 -7.67 17.74 -2.06
C PHE A 88 -7.65 16.24 -2.39
N THR A 89 -6.46 15.65 -2.57
CA THR A 89 -6.33 14.22 -2.80
C THR A 89 -5.80 13.53 -1.54
N VAL A 90 -6.54 12.54 -1.05
CA VAL A 90 -6.22 11.84 0.22
C VAL A 90 -6.17 10.33 0.02
N ASN A 91 -5.21 9.66 0.67
CA ASN A 91 -5.13 8.22 0.75
C ASN A 91 -5.73 7.78 2.10
N ILE A 92 -6.77 6.93 2.07
CA ILE A 92 -7.51 6.49 3.26
C ILE A 92 -7.48 4.97 3.32
N TYR A 93 -6.88 4.43 4.38
CA TYR A 93 -6.69 3.00 4.56
C TYR A 93 -7.26 2.51 5.90
N PRO A 94 -8.56 2.13 5.96
CA PRO A 94 -9.18 1.55 7.17
C PRO A 94 -8.41 0.35 7.74
N PHE A 95 -7.81 -0.47 6.88
CA PHE A 95 -6.95 -1.60 7.27
C PHE A 95 -5.83 -1.17 8.23
N LEU A 96 -5.20 -0.01 8.02
CA LEU A 96 -4.08 0.44 8.86
C LEU A 96 -4.50 0.74 10.30
N SER A 97 -5.78 1.03 10.56
CA SER A 97 -6.30 1.16 11.93
C SER A 97 -6.30 -0.16 12.70
N LEU A 98 -6.55 -1.29 12.01
CA LEU A 98 -6.46 -2.63 12.59
C LEU A 98 -5.01 -3.05 12.79
N TYR A 99 -4.15 -2.75 11.81
CA TYR A 99 -2.73 -3.07 11.90
C TYR A 99 -2.02 -2.30 13.02
N GLY A 100 -2.35 -1.01 13.19
CA GLY A 100 -1.73 -0.15 14.21
C GLY A 100 -2.31 -0.30 15.61
N ASN A 101 -3.48 -0.93 15.77
CA ASN A 101 -4.15 -1.06 17.07
C ASN A 101 -4.96 -2.37 17.15
N ASP A 102 -4.44 -3.34 17.91
CA ASP A 102 -5.09 -4.63 18.14
C ASP A 102 -6.48 -4.55 18.81
N ASN A 103 -6.79 -3.42 19.48
CA ASN A 103 -8.09 -3.19 20.12
C ASN A 103 -9.06 -2.42 19.20
N PHE A 104 -8.67 -2.10 17.97
CA PHE A 104 -9.54 -1.42 17.03
C PHE A 104 -10.73 -2.34 16.66
N PRO A 105 -11.98 -1.87 16.71
CA PRO A 105 -13.13 -2.73 16.45
C PRO A 105 -13.15 -3.20 14.98
N LEU A 106 -13.06 -4.51 14.76
CA LEU A 106 -13.02 -5.10 13.41
C LEU A 106 -14.17 -4.62 12.53
N ASP A 107 -15.41 -4.67 13.02
CA ASP A 107 -16.58 -4.27 12.24
C ASP A 107 -16.62 -2.78 11.90
N TYR A 108 -15.97 -1.93 12.71
CA TYR A 108 -15.88 -0.49 12.42
C TYR A 108 -14.98 -0.18 11.21
N ALA A 109 -14.14 -1.12 10.78
CA ALA A 109 -13.35 -0.98 9.56
C ALA A 109 -14.17 -1.20 8.26
N PHE A 110 -15.42 -1.67 8.36
CA PHE A 110 -16.27 -2.04 7.22
C PHE A 110 -17.55 -1.18 7.14
N PHE A 111 -18.21 -1.21 5.99
CA PHE A 111 -19.35 -0.35 5.67
C PHE A 111 -20.72 -0.94 6.05
N ASP A 112 -20.78 -2.18 6.52
CA ASP A 112 -21.99 -2.79 7.08
C ASP A 112 -22.26 -2.33 8.53
N GLY A 113 -21.32 -1.60 9.12
CA GLY A 113 -21.49 -0.84 10.35
C GLY A 113 -21.03 -1.56 11.61
N THR A 114 -20.82 -0.78 12.67
CA THR A 114 -20.50 -1.26 14.02
C THR A 114 -21.68 -1.08 14.98
N THR A 115 -21.75 -1.91 16.02
CA THR A 115 -22.70 -1.75 17.13
C THR A 115 -22.29 -0.66 18.13
N SER A 116 -21.05 -0.19 18.06
CA SER A 116 -20.48 0.84 18.94
C SER A 116 -19.91 1.99 18.09
N PRO A 117 -20.77 2.84 17.50
CA PRO A 117 -20.32 3.92 16.62
C PRO A 117 -19.57 5.00 17.40
N VAL A 118 -18.68 5.72 16.71
CA VAL A 118 -18.13 6.96 17.23
C VAL A 118 -19.23 8.02 17.16
N VAL A 119 -19.62 8.56 18.32
CA VAL A 119 -20.63 9.61 18.43
C VAL A 119 -19.94 10.95 18.58
N ASP A 120 -20.16 11.81 17.60
CA ASP A 120 -19.60 13.16 17.57
C ASP A 120 -20.37 14.10 18.53
N THR A 121 -19.76 15.23 18.90
CA THR A 121 -20.35 16.22 19.82
C THR A 121 -21.67 16.82 19.34
N ASN A 122 -21.90 16.82 18.03
CA ASN A 122 -23.13 17.27 17.39
C ASN A 122 -24.19 16.15 17.24
N GLY A 123 -23.92 14.94 17.75
CA GLY A 123 -24.81 13.79 17.71
C GLY A 123 -24.74 12.95 16.43
N ILE A 124 -23.89 13.31 15.46
CA ILE A 124 -23.62 12.46 14.29
C ILE A 124 -22.97 11.16 14.76
N GLN A 125 -23.48 10.04 14.26
CA GLN A 125 -22.93 8.72 14.53
C GLN A 125 -22.18 8.21 13.31
N TYR A 126 -20.90 7.92 13.49
CA TYR A 126 -20.08 7.28 12.48
C TYR A 126 -20.02 5.78 12.76
N THR A 127 -20.60 5.00 11.86
CA THR A 127 -20.68 3.53 11.98
C THR A 127 -19.53 2.83 11.26
N ASN A 128 -18.71 3.54 10.50
CA ASN A 128 -17.51 3.03 9.85
C ASN A 128 -16.39 4.09 9.87
N VAL A 129 -15.15 3.63 9.91
CA VAL A 129 -13.97 4.48 10.03
C VAL A 129 -13.66 5.27 8.76
N PHE A 130 -14.07 4.77 7.59
CA PHE A 130 -13.88 5.51 6.34
C PHE A 130 -14.62 6.84 6.38
N ASP A 131 -15.90 6.84 6.77
CA ASP A 131 -16.71 8.06 6.90
C ASP A 131 -16.16 8.98 8.00
N ALA A 132 -15.78 8.42 9.15
CA ALA A 132 -15.21 9.21 10.24
C ALA A 132 -13.89 9.88 9.85
N ASN A 133 -13.00 9.15 9.16
CA ASN A 133 -11.72 9.67 8.70
C ASN A 133 -11.92 10.75 7.63
N PHE A 134 -12.78 10.49 6.65
CA PHE A 134 -13.12 11.44 5.61
C PHE A 134 -13.71 12.74 6.20
N ASP A 135 -14.65 12.64 7.15
CA ASP A 135 -15.25 13.82 7.77
C ASP A 135 -14.34 14.53 8.77
N THR A 136 -13.32 13.84 9.29
CA THR A 136 -12.20 14.47 10.01
C THR A 136 -11.41 15.40 9.07
N LEU A 137 -11.12 14.96 7.84
CA LEU A 137 -10.54 15.82 6.80
C LEU A 137 -11.47 16.97 6.45
N VAL A 138 -12.77 16.73 6.24
CA VAL A 138 -13.74 17.80 5.93
C VAL A 138 -13.71 18.87 7.02
N SER A 139 -13.67 18.46 8.28
CA SER A 139 -13.58 19.39 9.42
C SER A 139 -12.26 20.17 9.45
N ALA A 140 -11.15 19.54 9.08
CA ALA A 140 -9.86 20.23 8.93
C ALA A 140 -9.88 21.26 7.79
N LEU A 141 -10.52 20.95 6.66
CA LEU A 141 -10.71 21.89 5.55
C LEU A 141 -11.61 23.08 5.93
N VAL A 142 -12.67 22.83 6.71
CA VAL A 142 -13.52 23.90 7.27
C VAL A 142 -12.69 24.82 8.17
N ALA A 143 -11.87 24.26 9.05
CA ALA A 143 -11.00 25.04 9.93
C ALA A 143 -9.95 25.87 9.16
N ALA A 144 -9.53 25.40 7.98
CA ALA A 144 -8.63 26.12 7.08
C ALA A 144 -9.36 27.13 6.16
N GLY A 145 -10.68 27.28 6.28
CA GLY A 145 -11.49 28.24 5.52
C GLY A 145 -11.90 27.77 4.12
N VAL A 146 -11.70 26.49 3.78
CA VAL A 146 -11.98 25.91 2.46
C VAL A 146 -12.87 24.67 2.56
N GLY A 147 -13.87 24.69 3.45
CA GLY A 147 -14.75 23.53 3.70
C GLY A 147 -15.47 22.96 2.47
N GLY A 148 -15.66 23.78 1.42
CA GLY A 148 -16.23 23.36 0.14
C GLY A 148 -15.25 22.74 -0.86
N LEU A 149 -13.95 22.64 -0.52
CA LEU A 149 -12.93 22.08 -1.40
C LEU A 149 -13.27 20.62 -1.77
N PRO A 150 -13.37 20.26 -3.06
CA PRO A 150 -13.61 18.89 -3.47
C PRO A 150 -12.53 17.95 -2.93
N VAL A 151 -12.92 16.72 -2.59
CA VAL A 151 -12.00 15.69 -2.10
C VAL A 151 -12.04 14.51 -3.05
N VAL A 152 -10.86 14.02 -3.42
CA VAL A 152 -10.64 12.78 -4.15
C VAL A 152 -9.95 11.80 -3.20
N VAL A 153 -10.44 10.57 -3.10
CA VAL A 153 -9.73 9.50 -2.40
C VAL A 153 -8.75 8.87 -3.41
N GLY A 154 -7.48 9.25 -3.32
CA GLY A 154 -6.43 8.86 -4.26
C GLY A 154 -5.99 7.41 -4.12
N GLU A 155 -6.13 6.84 -2.93
CA GLU A 155 -5.90 5.43 -2.67
C GLU A 155 -6.82 4.94 -1.55
N VAL A 156 -7.45 3.79 -1.75
CA VAL A 156 -8.17 3.04 -0.72
C VAL A 156 -8.19 1.57 -1.09
N GLY A 157 -7.97 0.69 -0.12
CA GLY A 157 -7.99 -0.74 -0.39
C GLY A 157 -7.94 -1.61 0.86
N TRP A 158 -7.75 -2.91 0.63
CA TRP A 158 -7.59 -3.90 1.68
C TRP A 158 -6.67 -5.03 1.18
N PRO A 159 -5.57 -5.34 1.89
CA PRO A 159 -4.65 -6.39 1.48
C PRO A 159 -5.20 -7.78 1.75
N THR A 160 -4.77 -8.80 1.03
CA THR A 160 -5.32 -10.16 1.15
C THR A 160 -4.40 -11.18 1.82
N ASP A 161 -3.18 -10.78 2.15
CA ASP A 161 -2.18 -11.62 2.80
C ASP A 161 -1.13 -10.75 3.49
N GLY A 162 -0.22 -11.34 4.27
CA GLY A 162 0.87 -10.62 4.94
C GLY A 162 0.51 -10.05 6.33
N ASP A 163 -0.71 -10.28 6.82
CA ASP A 163 -1.19 -9.93 8.17
C ASP A 163 -2.45 -10.74 8.54
N LYS A 164 -2.72 -10.93 9.84
CA LYS A 164 -3.91 -11.66 10.35
C LYS A 164 -5.27 -11.09 9.87
N HIS A 165 -5.34 -9.81 9.53
CA HIS A 165 -6.52 -9.13 8.99
C HIS A 165 -6.42 -8.86 7.48
N ALA A 166 -5.27 -9.12 6.86
CA ALA A 166 -5.10 -9.09 5.43
C ALA A 166 -5.57 -10.43 4.85
N ARG A 167 -6.85 -10.51 4.47
CA ARG A 167 -7.49 -11.75 3.99
C ARG A 167 -8.41 -11.47 2.82
N ALA A 168 -8.47 -12.41 1.87
CA ALA A 168 -9.31 -12.27 0.68
C ALA A 168 -10.82 -12.07 1.02
N ASP A 169 -11.34 -12.75 2.05
CA ASP A 169 -12.74 -12.59 2.47
C ASP A 169 -13.02 -11.22 3.10
N LEU A 170 -12.06 -10.67 3.85
CA LEU A 170 -12.16 -9.32 4.41
C LEU A 170 -12.00 -8.24 3.33
N ALA A 171 -11.11 -8.44 2.35
CA ALA A 171 -11.00 -7.57 1.20
C ALA A 171 -12.31 -7.56 0.38
N GLN A 172 -12.90 -8.73 0.14
CA GLN A 172 -14.21 -8.84 -0.51
C GLN A 172 -15.30 -8.09 0.28
N ARG A 173 -15.38 -8.27 1.61
CA ARG A 173 -16.32 -7.54 2.48
C ARG A 173 -16.12 -6.03 2.37
N PHE A 174 -14.88 -5.56 2.43
CA PHE A 174 -14.51 -4.16 2.34
C PHE A 174 -14.98 -3.53 1.02
N TYR A 175 -14.58 -4.12 -0.11
CA TYR A 175 -14.93 -3.59 -1.42
C TYR A 175 -16.43 -3.73 -1.73
N ALA A 176 -17.11 -4.79 -1.27
CA ALA A 176 -18.55 -4.90 -1.42
C ALA A 176 -19.30 -3.75 -0.71
N GLY A 177 -18.81 -3.35 0.46
CA GLY A 177 -19.32 -2.20 1.21
C GLY A 177 -19.03 -0.86 0.52
N LEU A 178 -17.77 -0.64 0.15
CA LEU A 178 -17.33 0.59 -0.51
C LEU A 178 -18.07 0.81 -1.83
N LEU A 179 -18.11 -0.20 -2.71
CA LEU A 179 -18.74 -0.08 -4.03
C LEU A 179 -20.25 0.14 -3.92
N ARG A 180 -20.93 -0.47 -2.94
CA ARG A 180 -22.35 -0.21 -2.67
C ARG A 180 -22.58 1.24 -2.24
N LYS A 181 -21.73 1.77 -1.36
CA LYS A 181 -21.79 3.17 -0.92
C LYS A 181 -21.60 4.14 -2.09
N LEU A 182 -20.63 3.87 -2.97
CA LEU A 182 -20.35 4.69 -4.15
C LEU A 182 -21.51 4.61 -5.15
N ALA A 183 -22.04 3.41 -5.42
CA ALA A 183 -23.15 3.21 -6.35
C ALA A 183 -24.46 3.87 -5.89
N SER A 184 -24.71 3.94 -4.58
CA SER A 184 -25.87 4.66 -4.02
C SER A 184 -25.67 6.16 -3.88
N ASN A 185 -24.46 6.67 -4.20
CA ASN A 185 -24.08 8.06 -4.04
C ASN A 185 -24.35 8.58 -2.61
N ALA A 186 -24.14 7.74 -1.58
CA ALA A 186 -24.51 8.09 -0.21
C ALA A 186 -23.74 9.30 0.35
N GLY A 187 -22.50 9.52 -0.11
CA GLY A 187 -21.59 10.50 0.47
C GLY A 187 -21.21 10.15 1.91
N THR A 188 -20.81 11.15 2.71
CA THR A 188 -20.51 11.01 4.14
C THR A 188 -21.50 11.84 4.98
N PRO A 189 -21.57 11.67 6.31
CA PRO A 189 -22.44 12.52 7.15
C PRO A 189 -22.27 14.03 6.95
N LEU A 190 -21.06 14.56 6.79
CA LEU A 190 -20.82 15.99 6.51
C LEU A 190 -20.95 16.37 5.03
N ARG A 191 -20.90 15.38 4.11
CA ARG A 191 -21.10 15.57 2.68
C ARG A 191 -22.13 14.57 2.13
N PRO A 192 -23.41 14.66 2.56
CA PRO A 192 -24.42 13.67 2.19
C PRO A 192 -24.82 13.80 0.73
N ASN A 193 -25.15 12.68 0.09
CA ASN A 193 -25.62 12.63 -1.30
C ASN A 193 -24.62 13.19 -2.33
N GLN A 194 -23.32 13.18 -1.99
CA GLN A 194 -22.27 13.71 -2.84
C GLN A 194 -21.45 12.57 -3.46
N TYR A 195 -21.13 12.74 -4.75
CA TYR A 195 -20.21 11.87 -5.45
C TYR A 195 -18.80 12.03 -4.87
N VAL A 196 -18.18 10.92 -4.51
CA VAL A 196 -16.79 10.85 -4.08
C VAL A 196 -16.01 10.11 -5.16
N GLU A 197 -15.05 10.79 -5.77
CA GLU A 197 -14.11 10.15 -6.69
C GLU A 197 -13.12 9.31 -5.87
N VAL A 198 -12.99 8.02 -6.22
CA VAL A 198 -12.21 7.05 -5.46
C VAL A 198 -11.37 6.19 -6.40
N TYR A 199 -10.10 6.02 -6.06
CA TYR A 199 -9.16 5.14 -6.76
C TYR A 199 -8.83 3.94 -5.86
N LEU A 200 -9.10 2.73 -6.36
CA LEU A 200 -8.88 1.50 -5.62
C LEU A 200 -7.39 1.13 -5.65
N PHE A 201 -6.81 0.85 -4.49
CA PHE A 201 -5.43 0.43 -4.34
C PHE A 201 -5.37 -1.08 -4.04
N SER A 202 -4.81 -1.92 -4.92
CA SER A 202 -4.29 -1.63 -6.27
C SER A 202 -4.75 -2.69 -7.27
N LEU A 203 -4.35 -2.56 -8.54
CA LEU A 203 -4.82 -3.47 -9.59
C LEU A 203 -4.25 -4.88 -9.42
N VAL A 204 -2.94 -5.01 -9.15
CA VAL A 204 -2.21 -6.28 -9.05
C VAL A 204 -1.37 -6.30 -7.77
N ASP A 205 -1.09 -7.50 -7.26
CA ASP A 205 -0.06 -7.68 -6.25
C ASP A 205 1.33 -7.29 -6.80
N GLU A 206 2.12 -6.60 -5.97
CA GLU A 206 3.40 -6.00 -6.34
C GLU A 206 4.53 -6.61 -5.51
N ASP A 207 5.06 -7.74 -5.96
CA ASP A 207 6.05 -8.56 -5.23
C ASP A 207 7.41 -7.87 -5.00
N ALA A 208 7.71 -6.81 -5.75
CA ALA A 208 8.89 -5.96 -5.58
C ALA A 208 8.67 -4.77 -4.61
N LYS A 209 7.44 -4.56 -4.11
CA LYS A 209 7.13 -3.45 -3.21
C LYS A 209 7.90 -3.60 -1.89
N SER A 210 8.32 -2.47 -1.33
CA SER A 210 8.99 -2.43 -0.03
C SER A 210 8.06 -2.94 1.06
N VAL A 211 8.56 -3.82 1.92
CA VAL A 211 7.84 -4.38 3.07
C VAL A 211 8.12 -3.63 4.37
N ALA A 212 8.79 -2.48 4.30
CA ALA A 212 9.14 -1.70 5.49
C ALA A 212 7.92 -1.31 6.36
N PRO A 213 6.75 -0.95 5.79
CA PRO A 213 5.51 -0.78 6.57
C PRO A 213 4.95 -2.09 7.16
N GLY A 214 5.11 -3.20 6.44
CA GLY A 214 4.65 -4.53 6.84
C GLY A 214 4.62 -5.51 5.67
N ASN A 215 4.49 -6.80 5.97
CA ASN A 215 4.44 -7.87 4.96
C ASN A 215 3.24 -7.74 4.02
N PHE A 216 2.14 -7.14 4.47
CA PHE A 216 0.93 -6.92 3.68
C PHE A 216 1.12 -6.00 2.45
N GLU A 217 2.22 -5.23 2.40
CA GLU A 217 2.48 -4.26 1.35
C GLU A 217 2.54 -4.84 -0.06
N ARG A 218 2.79 -6.14 -0.20
CA ARG A 218 2.84 -6.81 -1.51
C ARG A 218 1.50 -7.40 -1.96
N HIS A 219 0.45 -7.27 -1.12
CA HIS A 219 -0.80 -8.03 -1.24
C HIS A 219 -2.06 -7.18 -1.41
N TRP A 220 -1.91 -5.92 -1.81
CA TRP A 220 -3.01 -4.96 -2.02
C TRP A 220 -3.80 -5.18 -3.31
N GLY A 221 -3.29 -6.03 -4.21
CA GLY A 221 -3.90 -6.26 -5.51
C GLY A 221 -5.32 -6.81 -5.39
N ILE A 222 -6.21 -6.29 -6.23
CA ILE A 222 -7.51 -6.90 -6.53
C ILE A 222 -7.29 -8.17 -7.37
N LEU A 223 -6.28 -8.14 -8.22
CA LEU A 223 -5.78 -9.28 -8.98
C LEU A 223 -4.42 -9.74 -8.42
N ARG A 224 -4.08 -10.99 -8.69
CA ARG A 224 -2.73 -11.52 -8.54
C ARG A 224 -1.78 -10.88 -9.55
N TYR A 225 -0.48 -11.12 -9.39
CA TYR A 225 0.57 -10.75 -10.35
C TYR A 225 0.29 -11.19 -11.81
N ASP A 226 -0.46 -12.28 -11.99
CA ASP A 226 -0.83 -12.86 -13.29
C ASP A 226 -2.20 -12.39 -13.80
N GLY A 227 -2.81 -11.39 -13.15
CA GLY A 227 -4.11 -10.85 -13.54
C GLY A 227 -5.29 -11.77 -13.24
N GLN A 228 -5.09 -12.83 -12.44
CA GLN A 228 -6.19 -13.66 -11.93
C GLN A 228 -6.90 -12.95 -10.77
N PRO A 229 -8.24 -12.90 -10.74
CA PRO A 229 -8.99 -12.32 -9.63
C PRO A 229 -8.76 -13.07 -8.33
N LYS A 230 -8.63 -12.34 -7.22
CA LYS A 230 -8.41 -12.93 -5.88
C LYS A 230 -9.71 -13.23 -5.13
N TYR A 231 -10.79 -12.56 -5.48
CA TYR A 231 -12.12 -12.69 -4.88
C TYR A 231 -13.19 -12.12 -5.83
N ALA A 232 -14.47 -12.38 -5.54
CA ALA A 232 -15.57 -11.78 -6.28
C ALA A 232 -15.71 -10.29 -5.96
N MET A 233 -16.00 -9.48 -6.97
CA MET A 233 -16.16 -8.04 -6.86
C MET A 233 -17.16 -7.53 -7.90
N ASP A 234 -18.27 -6.97 -7.42
CA ASP A 234 -19.28 -6.31 -8.25
C ASP A 234 -18.99 -4.80 -8.36
N LEU A 235 -18.27 -4.42 -9.42
CA LEU A 235 -17.90 -3.03 -9.71
C LEU A 235 -19.12 -2.10 -9.86
N ALA A 236 -20.31 -2.63 -10.15
CA ALA A 236 -21.54 -1.84 -10.22
C ALA A 236 -22.15 -1.53 -8.84
N GLY A 237 -21.61 -2.11 -7.75
CA GLY A 237 -22.05 -1.89 -6.38
C GLY A 237 -23.48 -2.36 -6.09
N GLN A 238 -24.01 -3.32 -6.87
CA GLN A 238 -25.38 -3.82 -6.73
C GLN A 238 -25.48 -5.02 -5.78
N GLY A 239 -24.36 -5.45 -5.19
CA GLY A 239 -24.31 -6.55 -4.24
C GLY A 239 -24.40 -7.93 -4.89
N ARG A 240 -24.00 -8.06 -6.17
CA ARG A 240 -23.96 -9.34 -6.87
C ARG A 240 -22.71 -10.12 -6.51
N ASP A 241 -22.81 -11.44 -6.49
CA ASP A 241 -21.65 -12.33 -6.44
C ASP A 241 -21.11 -12.51 -7.87
N THR A 242 -20.13 -11.68 -8.25
CA THR A 242 -19.60 -11.64 -9.62
C THR A 242 -18.08 -11.63 -9.58
N ALA A 243 -17.44 -12.57 -10.29
CA ALA A 243 -16.00 -12.58 -10.45
C ALA A 243 -15.56 -11.56 -11.51
N LEU A 244 -14.42 -10.92 -11.29
CA LEU A 244 -13.76 -10.10 -12.32
C LEU A 244 -13.29 -10.99 -13.47
N VAL A 245 -13.09 -10.39 -14.63
CA VAL A 245 -12.56 -11.10 -15.80
C VAL A 245 -11.04 -11.22 -15.65
N ALA A 246 -10.55 -12.45 -15.63
CA ALA A 246 -9.12 -12.72 -15.60
C ALA A 246 -8.39 -12.25 -16.88
N ALA A 247 -7.11 -11.89 -16.73
CA ALA A 247 -6.23 -11.67 -17.86
C ALA A 247 -6.15 -12.92 -18.76
N ARG A 248 -6.03 -12.71 -20.07
CA ARG A 248 -5.99 -13.78 -21.08
C ARG A 248 -4.62 -13.83 -21.74
N GLY A 249 -4.22 -15.03 -22.19
CA GLY A 249 -2.96 -15.22 -22.90
C GLY A 249 -1.71 -15.06 -22.01
N VAL A 250 -1.86 -15.26 -20.70
CA VAL A 250 -0.74 -15.27 -19.76
C VAL A 250 0.07 -16.54 -19.98
N ALA A 251 1.31 -16.38 -20.42
CA ALA A 251 2.27 -17.47 -20.52
C ALA A 251 2.97 -17.63 -19.16
N TYR A 252 3.01 -18.86 -18.65
CA TYR A 252 3.68 -19.21 -17.40
C TYR A 252 4.96 -19.98 -17.70
N LEU A 253 5.94 -19.86 -16.81
CA LEU A 253 7.09 -20.76 -16.81
C LEU A 253 6.62 -22.23 -16.69
N PRO A 254 7.48 -23.22 -17.01
CA PRO A 254 7.15 -24.62 -16.88
C PRO A 254 6.60 -24.99 -15.49
N ARG A 255 5.77 -26.04 -15.43
CA ARG A 255 5.25 -26.59 -14.17
C ARG A 255 6.35 -27.34 -13.41
N ALA A 256 7.22 -26.59 -12.78
CA ALA A 256 8.30 -27.05 -11.92
C ALA A 256 8.38 -26.17 -10.68
N TRP A 257 8.68 -26.79 -9.54
CA TRP A 257 8.87 -26.12 -8.26
C TRP A 257 10.19 -26.54 -7.65
N CYS A 258 10.75 -25.70 -6.79
CA CYS A 258 11.91 -26.02 -5.98
C CYS A 258 11.49 -26.27 -4.52
N VAL A 259 11.73 -27.47 -4.02
CA VAL A 259 11.29 -27.88 -2.66
C VAL A 259 12.47 -28.37 -1.83
N LEU A 260 12.32 -28.40 -0.51
CA LEU A 260 13.31 -28.98 0.39
C LEU A 260 13.55 -30.45 0.01
N ASN A 261 14.81 -30.82 -0.16
CA ASN A 261 15.23 -32.17 -0.49
C ASN A 261 15.04 -33.09 0.73
N PRO A 262 14.14 -34.08 0.66
CA PRO A 262 13.89 -35.00 1.78
C PRO A 262 15.10 -35.91 2.09
N SER A 263 16.06 -36.00 1.15
CA SER A 263 17.31 -36.75 1.30
C SER A 263 18.51 -35.84 1.63
N ALA A 264 18.28 -34.58 2.03
CA ALA A 264 19.35 -33.69 2.45
C ALA A 264 20.14 -34.28 3.63
N THR A 265 21.46 -34.11 3.60
CA THR A 265 22.32 -34.62 4.67
C THR A 265 22.08 -33.83 5.97
N PRO A 266 22.35 -34.42 7.16
CA PRO A 266 22.25 -33.68 8.42
C PRO A 266 23.09 -32.39 8.44
N ASP A 267 24.26 -32.41 7.79
CA ASP A 267 25.11 -31.23 7.62
C ASP A 267 24.42 -30.14 6.77
N ALA A 268 23.81 -30.50 5.64
CA ALA A 268 23.04 -29.56 4.85
C ALA A 268 21.86 -28.97 5.64
N MET A 269 21.10 -29.83 6.32
CA MET A 269 19.95 -29.44 7.15
C MET A 269 20.29 -28.43 8.24
N SER A 270 21.52 -28.44 8.77
CA SER A 270 21.98 -27.44 9.74
C SER A 270 22.00 -26.01 9.19
N ARG A 271 22.04 -25.84 7.85
CA ARG A 271 22.10 -24.55 7.13
C ARG A 271 20.77 -24.12 6.53
N VAL A 272 19.66 -24.79 6.86
CA VAL A 272 18.34 -24.50 6.27
C VAL A 272 17.90 -23.06 6.53
N GLY A 273 18.11 -22.55 7.75
CA GLY A 273 17.73 -21.17 8.12
C GLY A 273 18.46 -20.12 7.28
N ASP A 274 19.76 -20.29 7.08
CA ASP A 274 20.57 -19.35 6.29
C ASP A 274 20.15 -19.35 4.80
N ASN A 275 19.83 -20.52 4.25
CA ASN A 275 19.38 -20.64 2.87
C ASN A 275 17.96 -20.10 2.66
N VAL A 276 17.07 -20.25 3.66
CA VAL A 276 15.76 -19.61 3.67
C VAL A 276 15.91 -18.08 3.71
N ASN A 277 16.76 -17.57 4.60
CA ASN A 277 17.03 -16.13 4.67
C ASN A 277 17.61 -15.58 3.36
N TYR A 278 18.54 -16.31 2.73
CA TYR A 278 19.06 -15.95 1.42
C TYR A 278 17.95 -15.90 0.37
N ALA A 279 17.13 -16.96 0.26
CA ALA A 279 16.03 -17.01 -0.69
C ALA A 279 15.07 -15.81 -0.50
N CYS A 280 14.66 -15.53 0.74
CA CYS A 280 13.75 -14.46 1.08
C CYS A 280 14.35 -13.05 0.99
N THR A 281 15.68 -12.93 0.89
CA THR A 281 16.34 -11.65 0.57
C THR A 281 16.14 -11.26 -0.90
N TYR A 282 16.02 -12.26 -1.78
CA TYR A 282 15.94 -12.08 -3.23
C TYR A 282 14.60 -12.47 -3.85
N ALA A 283 13.61 -12.82 -3.03
CA ALA A 283 12.28 -13.24 -3.44
C ALA A 283 11.23 -12.85 -2.40
N ASP A 284 9.94 -12.98 -2.76
CA ASP A 284 8.85 -12.67 -1.85
C ASP A 284 8.45 -13.86 -0.97
N CYS A 285 8.82 -13.78 0.31
CA CYS A 285 8.44 -14.73 1.35
C CYS A 285 7.39 -14.18 2.33
N THR A 286 6.78 -13.03 2.05
CA THR A 286 5.90 -12.35 3.01
C THR A 286 4.71 -13.20 3.46
N SER A 287 4.22 -14.10 2.62
CA SER A 287 3.14 -15.06 2.94
C SER A 287 3.50 -16.08 4.04
N LEU A 288 4.78 -16.23 4.40
CA LEU A 288 5.21 -17.06 5.55
C LEU A 288 5.00 -16.35 6.90
N GLY A 289 4.82 -15.03 6.89
CA GLY A 289 4.68 -14.21 8.08
C GLY A 289 3.50 -14.60 8.96
N TYR A 290 3.51 -14.17 10.23
CA TYR A 290 2.41 -14.42 11.14
C TYR A 290 1.06 -13.93 10.58
N GLY A 291 0.01 -14.75 10.71
CA GLY A 291 -1.33 -14.43 10.23
C GLY A 291 -1.51 -14.50 8.71
N SER A 292 -0.46 -14.81 7.96
CA SER A 292 -0.47 -14.92 6.50
C SER A 292 -0.90 -16.32 6.02
N THR A 293 -1.19 -16.45 4.74
CA THR A 293 -1.76 -17.66 4.11
C THR A 293 -0.88 -18.91 4.24
N CYS A 294 0.43 -18.75 4.29
CA CYS A 294 1.40 -19.84 4.42
C CYS A 294 1.95 -20.02 5.84
N ASN A 295 1.45 -19.26 6.83
CA ASN A 295 1.96 -19.29 8.20
C ASN A 295 1.82 -20.65 8.90
N GLY A 296 0.84 -21.46 8.50
CA GLY A 296 0.53 -22.76 9.11
C GLY A 296 1.38 -23.93 8.61
N MET A 297 2.35 -23.70 7.71
CA MET A 297 3.22 -24.76 7.21
C MET A 297 4.26 -25.19 8.26
N ASP A 298 4.70 -26.45 8.16
CA ASP A 298 5.82 -26.93 8.96
C ASP A 298 7.17 -26.36 8.45
N ALA A 299 8.26 -26.69 9.13
CA ALA A 299 9.59 -26.21 8.75
C ALA A 299 10.00 -26.62 7.33
N ALA A 300 9.57 -27.79 6.86
CA ALA A 300 9.89 -28.27 5.52
C ALA A 300 9.08 -27.52 4.45
N GLY A 301 7.81 -27.26 4.72
CA GLY A 301 6.95 -26.42 3.88
C GLY A 301 7.46 -24.98 3.79
N ASN A 302 7.84 -24.38 4.92
CA ASN A 302 8.43 -23.03 4.97
C ASN A 302 9.71 -22.92 4.13
N ALA A 303 10.61 -23.89 4.28
CA ALA A 303 11.84 -23.93 3.48
C ALA A 303 11.54 -24.10 1.98
N SER A 304 10.62 -25.02 1.65
CA SER A 304 10.19 -25.26 0.27
C SER A 304 9.57 -24.02 -0.36
N TYR A 305 8.76 -23.26 0.38
CA TYR A 305 8.13 -22.04 -0.13
C TYR A 305 9.18 -20.98 -0.46
N ALA A 306 10.12 -20.75 0.44
CA ALA A 306 11.22 -19.82 0.22
C ALA A 306 12.07 -20.22 -1.00
N PHE A 307 12.45 -21.49 -1.10
CA PHE A 307 13.22 -22.00 -2.23
C PHE A 307 12.46 -21.88 -3.54
N ASN A 308 11.16 -22.19 -3.56
CA ASN A 308 10.34 -22.01 -4.75
C ASN A 308 10.22 -20.52 -5.11
N ALA A 309 9.92 -19.63 -4.17
CA ALA A 309 9.82 -18.20 -4.44
C ALA A 309 11.08 -17.67 -5.13
N TYR A 310 12.27 -18.06 -4.63
CA TYR A 310 13.55 -17.74 -5.27
C TYR A 310 13.71 -18.36 -6.66
N PHE A 311 13.50 -19.67 -6.79
CA PHE A 311 13.60 -20.39 -8.07
C PHE A 311 12.74 -19.75 -9.17
N GLN A 312 11.53 -19.33 -8.83
CA GLN A 312 10.60 -18.73 -9.79
C GLN A 312 11.06 -17.33 -10.22
N VAL A 313 11.50 -16.46 -9.30
CA VAL A 313 12.01 -15.11 -9.68
C VAL A 313 13.37 -15.14 -10.38
N GLN A 314 14.08 -16.27 -10.30
CA GLN A 314 15.27 -16.56 -11.11
C GLN A 314 14.93 -17.23 -12.46
N ASN A 315 13.67 -17.23 -12.88
CA ASN A 315 13.20 -17.82 -14.15
C ASN A 315 13.49 -19.32 -14.27
N GLN A 316 13.43 -20.05 -13.16
CA GLN A 316 13.65 -21.50 -13.11
C GLN A 316 15.01 -21.97 -13.64
N VAL A 317 16.03 -21.11 -13.60
CA VAL A 317 17.42 -21.51 -13.94
C VAL A 317 17.83 -22.68 -13.04
N GLU A 318 18.41 -23.74 -13.63
CA GLU A 318 18.63 -25.02 -12.94
C GLU A 318 19.43 -24.84 -11.63
N GLU A 319 20.45 -24.01 -11.65
CA GLU A 319 21.32 -23.72 -10.50
C GLU A 319 20.62 -22.94 -9.39
N SER A 320 19.48 -22.30 -9.67
CA SER A 320 18.69 -21.58 -8.66
C SER A 320 17.89 -22.52 -7.74
N CYS A 321 17.86 -23.83 -8.03
CA CYS A 321 17.31 -24.86 -7.15
C CYS A 321 18.37 -25.82 -6.59
N GLY A 322 19.44 -25.27 -6.02
CA GLY A 322 20.51 -26.05 -5.39
C GLY A 322 20.56 -25.92 -3.87
N PHE A 323 20.63 -24.68 -3.37
CA PHE A 323 20.73 -24.35 -1.94
C PHE A 323 21.71 -25.24 -1.16
N GLN A 324 22.90 -25.47 -1.73
CA GLN A 324 23.95 -26.33 -1.14
C GLN A 324 23.49 -27.78 -0.87
N GLY A 325 22.64 -28.33 -1.74
CA GLY A 325 22.08 -29.68 -1.62
C GLY A 325 20.79 -29.76 -0.78
N LEU A 326 20.31 -28.63 -0.26
CA LEU A 326 19.06 -28.56 0.50
C LEU A 326 17.82 -28.61 -0.37
N ALA A 327 17.89 -28.34 -1.67
CA ALA A 327 16.71 -28.27 -2.52
C ALA A 327 16.79 -29.23 -3.70
N VAL A 328 15.60 -29.59 -4.22
CA VAL A 328 15.44 -30.40 -5.41
C VAL A 328 14.22 -29.92 -6.20
N GLN A 329 14.30 -30.00 -7.53
CA GLN A 329 13.16 -29.69 -8.38
C GLN A 329 12.13 -30.81 -8.35
N THR A 330 10.86 -30.44 -8.47
CA THR A 330 9.74 -31.38 -8.57
C THR A 330 8.70 -30.88 -9.57
N GLN A 331 7.97 -31.81 -10.19
CA GLN A 331 6.79 -31.52 -11.00
C GLN A 331 5.48 -31.73 -10.20
N GLN A 332 5.59 -32.18 -8.95
CA GLN A 332 4.45 -32.28 -8.04
C GLN A 332 4.23 -30.92 -7.38
N ASP A 333 3.03 -30.37 -7.57
CA ASP A 333 2.60 -29.10 -6.99
C ASP A 333 2.59 -29.21 -5.44
N PRO A 334 3.44 -28.46 -4.72
CA PRO A 334 3.52 -28.51 -3.26
C PRO A 334 2.47 -27.60 -2.58
N SER A 335 1.61 -26.93 -3.35
CA SER A 335 0.58 -26.03 -2.81
C SER A 335 -0.43 -26.76 -1.93
N THR A 336 -0.99 -26.03 -0.97
CA THR A 336 -2.12 -26.46 -0.15
C THR A 336 -3.33 -25.56 -0.41
N ASN A 337 -4.47 -25.86 0.22
CA ASN A 337 -5.65 -25.00 0.14
C ASN A 337 -5.41 -23.59 0.71
N ALA A 338 -4.47 -23.45 1.65
CA ALA A 338 -4.14 -22.19 2.28
C ALA A 338 -2.93 -21.51 1.61
N CYS A 339 -1.88 -22.28 1.32
CA CYS A 339 -0.62 -21.75 0.80
C CYS A 339 -0.40 -22.12 -0.67
N ASN A 340 -0.31 -21.12 -1.54
CA ASN A 340 -0.11 -21.31 -2.98
C ASN A 340 1.36 -21.11 -3.37
N PHE A 341 1.99 -22.14 -3.93
CA PHE A 341 3.35 -22.06 -4.47
C PHE A 341 3.28 -21.63 -5.93
N THR A 342 3.52 -20.33 -6.16
CA THR A 342 3.38 -19.72 -7.48
C THR A 342 4.35 -20.28 -8.51
N ILE A 343 3.94 -20.23 -9.78
CA ILE A 343 4.81 -20.36 -10.95
C ILE A 343 4.83 -18.99 -11.62
N GLN A 344 6.01 -18.39 -11.79
CA GLN A 344 6.09 -17.04 -12.37
C GLN A 344 5.67 -17.02 -13.85
N ILE A 345 5.27 -15.85 -14.33
CA ILE A 345 4.96 -15.62 -15.75
C ILE A 345 6.24 -15.68 -16.59
N GLU A 346 6.15 -16.13 -17.84
CA GLU A 346 7.30 -16.12 -18.74
C GLU A 346 7.80 -14.69 -18.96
N PRO A 347 9.12 -14.43 -18.81
CA PRO A 347 9.67 -13.12 -19.10
C PRO A 347 9.42 -12.77 -20.57
N SER A 348 8.84 -11.59 -20.82
CA SER A 348 8.79 -11.06 -22.19
C SER A 348 10.22 -10.85 -22.70
N ALA A 349 10.46 -11.00 -24.01
CA ALA A 349 11.77 -10.80 -24.62
C ALA A 349 12.41 -9.41 -24.33
N ALA A 350 11.62 -8.42 -23.91
CA ALA A 350 12.07 -7.11 -23.46
C ALA A 350 12.68 -7.11 -22.04
N ALA A 351 12.29 -8.06 -21.18
CA ALA A 351 12.76 -8.19 -19.79
C ALA A 351 14.10 -8.94 -19.66
N GLY A 352 14.57 -9.61 -20.73
CA GLY A 352 15.83 -10.37 -20.75
C GLY A 352 17.11 -9.52 -20.69
N ARG A 353 17.01 -8.19 -20.69
CA ARG A 353 18.16 -7.28 -20.46
C ARG A 353 18.09 -6.70 -19.06
N ARG A 354 18.40 -7.50 -18.05
CA ARG A 354 18.92 -6.91 -16.80
C ARG A 354 20.30 -6.33 -17.12
N PRO A 355 20.58 -5.03 -16.90
CA PRO A 355 21.95 -4.58 -16.90
C PRO A 355 22.66 -5.31 -15.76
N ALA A 356 23.82 -5.90 -16.05
CA ALA A 356 24.70 -6.38 -15.00
C ALA A 356 24.83 -5.27 -13.95
N ALA A 357 24.64 -5.60 -12.68
CA ALA A 357 24.72 -4.65 -11.59
C ALA A 357 25.98 -3.78 -11.75
N VAL A 358 25.79 -2.51 -12.12
CA VAL A 358 26.84 -1.52 -11.92
C VAL A 358 26.87 -1.33 -10.41
N ALA A 359 27.86 -1.94 -9.77
CA ALA A 359 28.19 -1.67 -8.39
C ALA A 359 28.46 -0.16 -8.28
N VAL A 360 27.45 0.60 -7.86
CA VAL A 360 27.65 1.98 -7.44
C VAL A 360 28.32 1.88 -6.08
N THR A 361 29.64 1.95 -6.07
CA THR A 361 30.38 2.24 -4.84
C THR A 361 29.95 3.63 -4.37
N VAL A 362 29.02 3.68 -3.42
CA VAL A 362 28.79 4.88 -2.62
C VAL A 362 29.98 5.00 -1.69
N ALA A 363 31.04 5.67 -2.17
CA ALA A 363 32.10 6.17 -1.32
C ALA A 363 31.49 7.27 -0.43
N THR A 364 31.33 6.94 0.85
CA THR A 364 30.97 7.88 1.90
C THR A 364 32.06 8.95 2.03
N ALA A 365 31.80 10.14 1.49
CA ALA A 365 32.57 11.33 1.82
C ALA A 365 32.07 11.92 3.15
N MET A 366 32.41 11.26 4.27
CA MET A 366 32.53 11.97 5.55
C MET A 366 33.93 12.59 5.59
N LEU A 367 34.05 13.90 5.42
CA LEU A 367 35.13 14.74 6.00
C LEU A 367 35.11 16.16 5.39
N ILE A 368 34.27 17.06 5.93
CA ILE A 368 34.59 18.50 6.01
C ILE A 368 33.97 19.08 7.29
N SER A 369 34.72 19.03 8.39
CA SER A 369 34.71 20.09 9.42
C SER A 369 35.93 19.94 10.34
N VAL A 370 37.12 20.20 9.80
CA VAL A 370 38.23 20.72 10.60
C VAL A 370 38.85 21.84 9.79
N LEU A 371 38.39 23.07 10.03
CA LEU A 371 39.17 24.26 9.68
C LEU A 371 39.34 25.15 10.91
N ALA A 372 40.59 25.19 11.33
CA ALA A 372 41.30 26.41 11.71
C ALA A 372 40.65 27.27 12.80
N ALA A 373 40.97 26.93 14.05
CA ALA A 373 41.12 27.94 15.09
C ALA A 373 42.62 28.17 15.30
N MET A 374 43.27 29.02 14.49
CA MET A 374 44.44 29.82 14.88
C MET A 374 44.64 31.01 13.91
N VAL A 375 45.05 32.14 14.51
CA VAL A 375 45.54 33.41 13.93
C VAL A 375 44.42 34.41 13.58
N THR A 376 44.18 35.51 14.32
CA THR A 376 45.11 36.61 14.62
C THR A 376 44.87 37.34 15.98
N THR A 377 45.99 37.51 16.70
CA THR A 377 46.50 38.54 17.65
C THR A 377 45.95 39.99 17.53
N PRO A 378 46.13 40.90 18.52
CA PRO A 378 47.30 41.15 19.40
C PRO A 378 47.22 40.63 20.84
#